data_AF-A0A7X7CC65-F1
#
_entry.id   AF-A0A7X7CC65-F1
#
_cell.length_a   1.000
_cell.length_b   1.000
_cell.length_c   1.000
_cell.angle_alpha   90.00
_cell.angle_beta   90.00
_cell.angle_gamma   90.00
#
_symmetry.space_group_name_H-M   'P 1'
#
loop_
_entity.id
_entity.type
_entity.pdbx_description
1 polymer ?
#
loop_
_entity_poly.entity_id
_entity_poly.type
_entity_poly.pdbx_seq_one_letter_code
_entity_poly.pdbx_strand_id
1 'polypeptide(L)' 'EQIIHGPSQSADGTTNMIGALRRAMATTGYSDVKEFQRVDVIVSPYAPH' A
#
# COMPACT_ATOMS: atom_id res chain seq x y z
N GLU A 1 13.11 2.47 12.54
CA GLU A 1 13.58 2.09 11.18
C GLU A 1 12.76 0.96 10.55
N GLN A 2 12.46 -0.12 11.28
CA GLN A 2 11.65 -1.26 10.78
C GLN A 2 10.24 -0.87 10.29
N ILE A 3 9.62 0.17 10.85
CA ILE A 3 8.31 0.67 10.41
C ILE A 3 8.32 1.06 8.93
N ILE A 4 9.37 1.77 8.47
CA ILE A 4 9.46 2.29 7.11
C ILE A 4 10.13 1.27 6.18
N HIS A 5 11.21 0.62 6.63
CA HIS A 5 12.07 -0.20 5.74
C HIS A 5 11.95 -1.72 5.96
N GLY A 6 11.28 -2.19 7.02
CA GLY A 6 11.19 -3.63 7.32
C GLY A 6 12.56 -4.28 7.61
N PRO A 7 12.65 -5.61 7.71
CA PRO A 7 11.64 -6.61 7.32
C PRO A 7 10.43 -6.64 8.26
N SER A 8 9.25 -6.94 7.69
CA SER A 8 8.01 -7.09 8.47
C SER A 8 8.06 -8.43 9.19
N GLN A 9 8.15 -8.41 10.52
CA GLN A 9 8.13 -9.65 11.33
C GLN A 9 6.70 -10.20 11.48
N SER A 10 5.69 -9.38 11.19
CA SER A 10 4.27 -9.72 11.23
C SER A 10 3.61 -9.31 9.90
N ALA A 11 2.51 -9.98 9.52
CA ALA A 11 1.73 -9.68 8.32
C ALA A 11 0.63 -8.63 8.56
N ASP A 12 0.69 -7.93 9.70
CA ASP A 12 -0.23 -6.89 10.14
C ASP A 12 -0.16 -5.59 9.33
N GLY A 13 0.84 -5.43 8.47
CA GLY A 13 1.02 -4.25 7.62
C GLY A 13 1.47 -2.99 8.37
N THR A 14 1.88 -3.12 9.64
CA THR A 14 2.32 -1.99 10.47
C THR A 14 3.79 -1.62 10.26
N THR A 15 4.54 -2.49 9.58
CA THR A 15 5.96 -2.31 9.28
C THR A 15 6.26 -2.55 7.80
N ASN A 16 7.43 -2.13 7.33
CA ASN A 16 7.79 -2.14 5.91
C ASN A 16 6.81 -1.35 5.02
N MET A 17 6.46 -0.12 5.41
CA MET A 17 5.58 0.75 4.61
C MET A 17 6.08 0.95 3.17
N ILE A 18 7.40 1.02 2.96
CA ILE A 18 7.98 1.17 1.61
C ILE A 18 7.78 -0.10 0.77
N GLY A 19 8.01 -1.28 1.33
CA GLY A 19 7.75 -2.55 0.65
C GLY A 19 6.27 -2.77 0.36
N ALA A 20 5.40 -2.40 1.31
CA ALA A 20 3.95 -2.43 1.13
C ALA A 20 3.51 -1.52 -0.02
N LEU A 21 4.00 -0.28 -0.07
CA LEU A 21 3.71 0.65 -1.16
C LEU A 21 4.20 0.12 -2.51
N ARG A 22 5.43 -0.38 -2.59
CA ARG A 22 5.97 -0.97 -3.83
C ARG A 22 5.13 -2.14 -4.32
N ARG A 23 4.66 -3.00 -3.41
CA ARG A 23 3.77 -4.12 -3.75
C ARG A 23 2.44 -3.61 -4.28
N ALA A 24 1.82 -2.64 -3.61
CA ALA A 24 0.57 -2.04 -4.07
C ALA A 24 0.72 -1.44 -5.48
N MET A 25 1.76 -0.64 -5.72
CA MET A 25 2.05 -0.06 -7.02
C MET A 25 2.20 -1.15 -8.10
N ALA A 26 3.00 -2.20 -7.83
CA ALA A 26 3.18 -3.32 -8.75
C ALA A 26 1.87 -4.07 -9.06
N THR A 27 1.00 -4.29 -8.06
CA THR A 27 -0.30 -4.94 -8.24
C THR A 27 -1.25 -4.11 -9.12
N THR A 28 -1.19 -2.78 -8.98
CA THR A 28 -1.99 -1.84 -9.79
C THR A 28 -1.35 -1.44 -11.12
N GLY A 29 -0.12 -1.90 -11.40
CA GLY A 29 0.58 -1.64 -12.66
C GLY A 29 1.40 -0.34 -12.72
N TYR A 30 1.63 0.33 -11.59
CA TYR A 30 2.39 1.58 -11.53
C TYR A 30 3.83 1.34 -11.08
N SER A 31 4.76 2.10 -11.66
CA SER A 31 6.19 2.04 -11.31
C SER A 31 6.67 3.28 -10.57
N ASP A 32 5.94 4.39 -10.68
CA ASP A 32 6.26 5.66 -10.01
C ASP A 32 5.11 6.17 -9.12
N VAL A 33 5.46 6.84 -8.02
CA VAL A 33 4.51 7.36 -7.04
C VAL A 33 3.59 8.43 -7.64
N LYS A 34 4.05 9.22 -8.62
CA LYS A 34 3.23 10.22 -9.29
C LYS A 34 2.23 9.61 -10.26
N GLU A 35 2.55 8.48 -10.86
CA GLU A 35 1.58 7.76 -11.68
C GLU A 35 0.56 7.05 -10.79
N PHE A 36 1.02 6.46 -9.67
CA PHE A 36 0.16 5.81 -8.69
C PHE A 36 -0.88 6.76 -8.07
N GLN A 37 -0.61 8.06 -7.99
CA GLN A 37 -1.59 9.08 -7.55
C GLN A 37 -2.83 9.17 -8.47
N ARG A 38 -2.77 8.62 -9.68
CA ARG A 38 -3.88 8.57 -10.64
C ARG A 38 -4.62 7.23 -10.66
N VAL A 39 -4.35 6.34 -9.69
CA VAL A 39 -4.98 5.03 -9.62
C VAL A 39 -6.49 5.15 -9.46
N ASP A 40 -7.22 4.26 -10.14
CA ASP A 40 -8.67 4.14 -9.97
C ASP A 40 -9.00 3.61 -8.56
N VAL A 41 -9.87 4.32 -7.85
CA VAL A 41 -10.30 3.96 -6.49
C VAL A 41 -11.80 3.68 -6.49
N ILE A 42 -12.19 2.51 -6.02
CA ILE A 42 -13.59 2.16 -5.79
C ILE A 42 -13.95 2.56 -4.36
N VAL A 43 -14.94 3.44 -4.20
CA VAL A 43 -15.50 3.77 -2.90
C VAL A 43 -16.49 2.68 -2.51
N SER A 44 -16.12 1.86 -1.52
CA SER A 44 -17.10 0.97 -0.90
C SER A 44 -17.99 1.83 0.02
N PRO A 45 -19.31 1.91 -0.19
CA PRO A 45 -20.19 2.56 0.75
C PRO A 45 -20.10 1.81 2.07
N TYR A 46 -19.67 2.51 3.12
CA TYR A 46 -19.57 1.94 4.46
C TYR A 46 -20.94 1.40 4.86
N ALA A 47 -21.05 0.09 5.10
CA ALA A 47 -22.19 -0.47 5.81
C ALA A 47 -22.05 -0.02 7.27
N PRO A 48 -22.94 0.86 7.78
CA PRO A 48 -22.99 1.12 9.21
C PRO A 48 -23.60 -0.13 9.87
N HIS A 49 -22.86 -0.71 10.82
CA HIS A 49 -23.45 -1.58 11.83
C HIS A 49 -24.04 -0.72 12.95
#